data_AF-A0A9D5CQ64-F1
#
_entry.id   AF-A0A9D5CQ64-F1
#
_cell.length_a   1.000
_cell.length_b   1.000
_cell.length_c   1.000
_cell.angle_alpha   90.00
_cell.angle_beta   90.00
_cell.angle_gamma   90.00
#
_symmetry.space_group_name_H-M   'P 1'
#
loop_
_entity.id
_entity.type
_entity.pdbx_description
1 polymer ?
#
loop_
_entity_poly.entity_id
_entity_poly.type
_entity_poly.pdbx_seq_one_letter_code
_entity_poly.pdbx_strand_id
1 'polypeptide(L)'
;MKHRLEATSCFISLFHGTPAVFLAVFAIQTQPSWGFAYPNTNFDNLVLDFSIAYFTVDLLHYLILIPGDYLFIAHHLATLFVFVTCRYLVLHGAFALLVLLVLAEVTSLCQNIWTLAGLRKSELPNAAKLYKFLSLPFYALYTLMRAFAGPLFFYKMSAYYLSGKANDVIPNWVSVSWIIVVGGAIGVSILWILNRWIELHKEKFGNSEKKDR
;
A
#
# COMPACT_ATOMS: atom_id res chain seq x y z
N MET A 1 2.55 25.74 -2.74
CA MET A 1 3.57 24.84 -3.33
C MET A 1 3.37 23.40 -2.87
N LYS A 2 3.21 23.13 -1.57
CA LYS A 2 2.99 21.79 -0.98
C LYS A 2 1.90 20.94 -1.66
N HIS A 3 0.69 21.47 -1.86
CA HIS A 3 -0.40 20.72 -2.53
C HIS A 3 -0.07 20.27 -3.96
N ARG A 4 0.76 21.01 -4.69
CA ARG A 4 1.18 20.62 -6.05
C ARG A 4 2.10 19.40 -6.00
N LEU A 5 3.00 19.36 -5.04
CA LEU A 5 3.95 18.26 -4.87
C LEU A 5 3.26 16.97 -4.36
N GLU A 6 2.29 17.11 -3.45
CA GLU A 6 1.43 16.00 -3.02
C GLU A 6 0.57 15.47 -4.18
N ALA A 7 0.04 16.37 -5.02
CA ALA A 7 -0.71 15.97 -6.21
C ALA A 7 0.17 15.21 -7.22
N THR A 8 1.42 15.65 -7.42
CA THR A 8 2.39 14.93 -8.27
C THR A 8 2.58 13.48 -7.82
N SER A 9 2.83 13.25 -6.53
CA SER A 9 2.98 11.88 -5.99
C SER A 9 1.68 11.07 -6.16
N CYS A 10 0.51 11.67 -5.93
CA CYS A 10 -0.78 11.02 -6.22
C CYS A 10 -0.90 10.59 -7.70
N PHE A 11 -0.47 11.42 -8.64
CA PHE A 11 -0.47 11.05 -10.06
C PHE A 11 0.51 9.93 -10.38
N ILE A 12 1.76 10.01 -9.89
CA ILE A 12 2.76 8.96 -10.07
C ILE A 12 2.20 7.62 -9.54
N SER A 13 1.63 7.64 -8.33
CA SER A 13 0.99 6.47 -7.71
C SER A 13 -0.20 5.95 -8.54
N LEU A 14 -1.02 6.81 -9.15
CA LEU A 14 -2.12 6.36 -10.04
C LEU A 14 -1.61 5.65 -11.30
N PHE A 15 -0.54 6.17 -11.91
CA PHE A 15 0.08 5.60 -13.11
C PHE A 15 0.85 4.31 -12.83
N HIS A 16 1.29 4.08 -11.59
CA HIS A 16 1.85 2.80 -11.16
C HIS A 16 0.77 1.83 -10.70
N GLY A 17 -0.04 2.21 -9.72
CA GLY A 17 -0.93 1.31 -8.99
C GLY A 17 -1.93 0.62 -9.90
N THR A 18 -2.49 1.33 -10.89
CA THR A 18 -3.45 0.74 -11.83
C THR A 18 -2.82 -0.38 -12.67
N PRO A 19 -1.73 -0.14 -13.45
CA PRO A 19 -1.00 -1.23 -14.11
C PRO A 19 -0.49 -2.30 -13.15
N ALA A 20 0.02 -1.92 -11.98
CA ALA A 20 0.60 -2.85 -11.02
C ALA A 20 -0.42 -3.90 -10.55
N VAL A 21 -1.67 -3.50 -10.27
CA VAL A 21 -2.75 -4.45 -9.94
C VAL A 21 -2.96 -5.46 -11.08
N PHE A 22 -3.12 -4.98 -12.31
CA PHE A 22 -3.39 -5.88 -13.45
C PHE A 22 -2.23 -6.82 -13.71
N LEU A 23 -0.99 -6.31 -13.71
CA LEU A 23 0.21 -7.10 -13.91
C LEU A 23 0.38 -8.14 -12.78
N ALA A 24 0.23 -7.73 -11.52
CA ALA A 24 0.36 -8.64 -10.38
C ALA A 24 -0.73 -9.72 -10.36
N VAL A 25 -1.98 -9.37 -10.64
CA VAL A 25 -3.08 -10.35 -10.75
C VAL A 25 -2.79 -11.34 -11.87
N PHE A 26 -2.37 -10.86 -13.04
CA PHE A 26 -2.03 -11.75 -14.16
C PHE A 26 -0.85 -12.67 -13.81
N ALA A 27 0.18 -12.16 -13.14
CA ALA A 27 1.31 -12.95 -12.65
C ALA A 27 0.86 -14.07 -11.70
N ILE A 28 0.04 -13.72 -10.69
CA ILE A 28 -0.50 -14.67 -9.72
C ILE A 28 -1.37 -15.74 -10.38
N GLN A 29 -2.13 -15.38 -11.41
CA GLN A 29 -3.03 -16.31 -12.11
C GLN A 29 -2.29 -17.25 -13.06
N THR A 30 -1.16 -16.81 -13.62
CA THR A 30 -0.41 -17.57 -14.63
C THR A 30 0.78 -18.34 -14.05
N GLN A 31 1.13 -18.11 -12.78
CA GLN A 31 2.23 -18.83 -12.13
C GLN A 31 1.89 -20.34 -11.99
N PRO A 32 2.89 -21.24 -12.11
CA PRO A 32 2.67 -22.68 -12.04
C PRO A 32 2.19 -23.20 -10.68
N SER A 33 2.44 -22.46 -9.60
CA SER A 33 2.04 -22.85 -8.24
C SER A 33 1.94 -21.64 -7.33
N TRP A 34 1.02 -21.70 -6.37
CA TRP A 34 0.80 -20.65 -5.38
C TRP A 34 1.53 -21.03 -4.09
N GLY A 35 2.74 -20.51 -3.90
CA GLY A 35 3.50 -20.80 -2.69
C GLY A 35 4.46 -19.68 -2.28
N PHE A 36 4.61 -19.52 -0.97
CA PHE A 36 5.34 -18.42 -0.35
C PHE A 36 6.86 -18.48 -0.53
N ALA A 37 7.41 -19.63 -0.94
CA ALA A 37 8.84 -19.83 -1.19
C ALA A 37 9.12 -20.36 -2.61
N TYR A 38 8.17 -20.25 -3.53
CA TYR A 38 8.43 -20.64 -4.92
C TYR A 38 9.44 -19.70 -5.59
N PRO A 39 10.23 -20.21 -6.56
CA PRO A 39 11.10 -19.38 -7.37
C PRO A 39 10.29 -18.31 -8.10
N ASN A 40 10.82 -17.09 -8.15
CA ASN A 40 10.19 -16.00 -8.89
C ASN A 40 10.22 -16.33 -10.38
N THR A 41 9.07 -16.22 -11.04
CA THR A 41 9.01 -16.31 -12.51
C THR A 41 9.59 -15.05 -13.15
N ASN A 42 9.91 -15.13 -14.45
CA ASN A 42 10.32 -13.95 -15.22
C ASN A 42 9.25 -12.84 -15.19
N PHE A 43 7.98 -13.23 -15.15
CA PHE A 43 6.89 -12.27 -15.11
C PHE A 43 6.72 -11.66 -13.71
N ASP A 44 6.88 -12.44 -12.64
CA ASP A 44 6.93 -11.88 -11.27
C ASP A 44 8.05 -10.84 -11.14
N ASN A 45 9.23 -11.17 -11.67
CA ASN A 45 10.39 -10.29 -11.68
C ASN A 45 10.11 -8.99 -12.45
N LEU A 46 9.39 -9.06 -13.57
CA LEU A 46 8.94 -7.87 -14.30
C LEU A 46 8.02 -6.98 -13.46
N VAL A 47 7.06 -7.56 -12.74
CA VAL A 47 6.16 -6.80 -11.86
C VAL A 47 6.91 -6.17 -10.68
N LEU A 48 7.87 -6.90 -10.11
CA LEU A 48 8.76 -6.39 -9.07
C LEU A 48 9.63 -5.25 -9.60
N ASP A 49 10.26 -5.38 -10.77
CA ASP A 49 11.08 -4.35 -11.38
C ASP A 49 10.28 -3.09 -11.71
N PHE A 50 9.07 -3.26 -12.26
CA PHE A 50 8.13 -2.16 -12.50
C PHE A 50 7.80 -1.40 -11.21
N SER A 51 7.55 -2.12 -10.11
CA SER A 51 7.20 -1.51 -8.84
C SER A 51 8.41 -0.90 -8.13
N ILE A 52 9.58 -1.53 -8.20
CA ILE A 52 10.85 -0.96 -7.69
C ILE A 52 11.15 0.37 -8.38
N ALA A 53 10.96 0.46 -9.70
CA ALA A 53 11.15 1.70 -10.43
C ALA A 53 10.21 2.80 -9.92
N TYR A 54 8.92 2.50 -9.75
CA TYR A 54 7.96 3.44 -9.16
C TYR A 54 8.38 3.91 -7.77
N PHE A 55 8.57 2.98 -6.82
CA PHE A 55 8.88 3.35 -5.43
C PHE A 55 10.20 4.11 -5.34
N THR A 56 11.16 3.86 -6.24
CA THR A 56 12.41 4.62 -6.32
C THR A 56 12.16 6.06 -6.77
N VAL A 57 11.41 6.25 -7.86
CA VAL A 57 11.10 7.59 -8.39
C VAL A 57 10.30 8.40 -7.38
N ASP A 58 9.28 7.81 -6.77
CA ASP A 58 8.42 8.50 -5.81
C ASP A 58 9.18 8.78 -4.49
N LEU A 59 10.06 7.88 -4.05
CA LEU A 59 10.96 8.14 -2.91
C LEU A 59 11.89 9.33 -3.20
N LEU A 60 12.49 9.43 -4.39
CA LEU A 60 13.32 10.58 -4.75
C LEU A 60 12.51 11.88 -4.77
N HIS A 61 11.28 11.84 -5.27
CA HIS A 61 10.34 12.97 -5.20
C HIS A 61 10.12 13.41 -3.74
N TYR A 62 9.87 12.48 -2.82
CA TYR A 62 9.72 12.80 -1.40
C TYR A 62 11.02 13.34 -0.78
N LEU A 63 12.16 12.69 -0.99
CA LEU A 63 13.43 13.11 -0.39
C LEU A 63 13.89 14.50 -0.86
N ILE A 64 13.63 14.86 -2.12
CA ILE A 64 14.11 16.11 -2.71
C ILE A 64 13.07 17.23 -2.53
N LEU A 65 11.78 16.93 -2.75
CA LEU A 65 10.74 17.96 -2.87
C LEU A 65 9.83 18.05 -1.65
N ILE A 66 9.71 16.98 -0.85
CA ILE A 66 8.84 16.93 0.35
C ILE A 66 9.55 16.21 1.53
N PRO A 67 10.77 16.63 1.94
CA PRO A 67 11.59 15.85 2.88
C PRO A 67 11.00 15.71 4.29
N GLY A 68 9.99 16.52 4.62
CA GLY A 68 9.29 16.46 5.91
C GLY A 68 8.23 15.36 6.00
N ASP A 69 7.93 14.63 4.92
CA ASP A 69 6.95 13.56 4.93
C ASP A 69 7.57 12.20 5.31
N TYR A 70 8.06 12.12 6.55
CA TYR A 70 8.81 10.97 7.05
C TYR A 70 8.05 9.65 6.97
N LEU A 71 6.71 9.69 7.12
CA LEU A 71 5.90 8.48 7.07
C LEU A 71 5.91 7.86 5.67
N PHE A 72 5.71 8.67 4.63
CA PHE A 72 5.75 8.22 3.25
C PHE A 72 7.16 7.81 2.83
N ILE A 73 8.19 8.57 3.24
CA ILE A 73 9.59 8.22 3.00
C ILE A 73 9.91 6.84 3.61
N ALA A 74 9.59 6.64 4.89
CA ALA A 74 9.82 5.37 5.58
C ALA A 74 9.04 4.22 4.92
N HIS A 75 7.79 4.46 4.52
CA HIS A 75 6.98 3.47 3.80
C HIS A 75 7.62 3.06 2.47
N HIS A 76 8.10 4.02 1.67
CA HIS A 76 8.73 3.72 0.39
C HIS A 76 10.05 2.97 0.55
N LEU A 77 10.88 3.37 1.52
CA LEU A 77 12.10 2.64 1.87
C LEU A 77 11.82 1.20 2.32
N ALA A 78 10.81 1.01 3.17
CA ALA A 78 10.36 -0.30 3.63
C ALA A 78 9.92 -1.19 2.46
N THR A 79 9.07 -0.67 1.58
CA THR A 79 8.58 -1.44 0.42
C THR A 79 9.72 -1.76 -0.56
N LEU A 80 10.61 -0.79 -0.83
CA LEU A 80 11.81 -1.02 -1.65
C LEU A 80 12.70 -2.10 -1.06
N PHE A 81 12.96 -2.07 0.25
CA PHE A 81 13.77 -3.08 0.91
C PHE A 81 13.21 -4.48 0.67
N VAL A 82 11.90 -4.69 0.87
CA VAL A 82 11.24 -5.99 0.68
C VAL A 82 11.27 -6.41 -0.81
N PHE A 83 10.99 -5.49 -1.73
CA PHE A 83 10.98 -5.81 -3.16
C PHE A 83 12.37 -6.11 -3.71
N VAL A 84 13.38 -5.30 -3.38
CA VAL A 84 14.76 -5.48 -3.83
C VAL A 84 15.34 -6.79 -3.29
N THR A 85 15.13 -7.09 -2.00
CA THR A 85 15.63 -8.35 -1.42
C THR A 85 14.93 -9.57 -2.01
N CYS A 86 13.63 -9.51 -2.30
CA CYS A 86 12.95 -10.59 -3.02
C CYS A 86 13.46 -10.73 -4.46
N ARG A 87 13.60 -9.62 -5.19
CA ARG A 87 13.93 -9.57 -6.61
C ARG A 87 15.40 -9.89 -6.93
N TYR A 88 16.33 -9.47 -6.07
CA TYR A 88 17.76 -9.48 -6.40
C TYR A 88 18.62 -10.27 -5.41
N LEU A 89 18.12 -10.54 -4.19
CA LEU A 89 18.88 -11.31 -3.20
C LEU A 89 18.42 -12.76 -3.13
N VAL A 90 17.12 -12.98 -2.96
CA VAL A 90 16.56 -14.31 -2.68
C VAL A 90 16.02 -15.01 -3.92
N LEU A 91 15.47 -14.25 -4.89
CA LEU A 91 14.86 -14.77 -6.12
C LEU A 91 13.67 -15.73 -5.89
N HIS A 92 13.12 -15.74 -4.68
CA HIS A 92 11.96 -16.54 -4.28
C HIS A 92 10.97 -15.69 -3.49
N GLY A 93 9.72 -16.14 -3.46
CA GLY A 93 8.66 -15.59 -2.61
C GLY A 93 7.90 -14.40 -3.17
N ALA A 94 8.06 -14.07 -4.46
CA ALA A 94 7.34 -12.97 -5.09
C ALA A 94 5.81 -13.09 -4.93
N PHE A 95 5.25 -14.31 -4.96
CA PHE A 95 3.82 -14.55 -4.77
C PHE A 95 3.23 -13.78 -3.57
N ALA A 96 3.90 -13.84 -2.42
CA ALA A 96 3.42 -13.17 -1.21
C ALA A 96 3.37 -11.65 -1.40
N LEU A 97 4.41 -11.10 -2.00
CA LEU A 97 4.57 -9.67 -2.23
C LEU A 97 3.61 -9.16 -3.29
N LEU A 98 3.35 -9.93 -4.34
CA LEU A 98 2.39 -9.58 -5.37
C LEU A 98 0.96 -9.58 -4.85
N VAL A 99 0.59 -10.54 -3.99
CA VAL A 99 -0.75 -10.50 -3.35
C VAL A 99 -0.89 -9.28 -2.45
N LEU A 100 0.14 -8.97 -1.64
CA LEU A 100 0.14 -7.77 -0.80
C LEU A 100 0.12 -6.48 -1.64
N LEU A 101 0.82 -6.45 -2.77
CA LEU A 101 0.79 -5.35 -3.74
C LEU A 101 -0.61 -5.16 -4.32
N VAL A 102 -1.32 -6.24 -4.70
CA VAL A 102 -2.71 -6.14 -5.17
C VAL A 102 -3.63 -5.59 -4.10
N LEU A 103 -3.58 -6.15 -2.88
CA LEU A 103 -4.38 -5.66 -1.75
C LEU A 103 -4.08 -4.18 -1.44
N ALA A 104 -2.84 -3.78 -1.67
CA ALA A 104 -2.42 -2.42 -1.50
C ALA A 104 -2.99 -1.50 -2.58
N GLU A 105 -2.71 -1.79 -3.84
CA GLU A 105 -2.95 -0.89 -4.95
C GLU A 105 -4.42 -0.80 -5.37
N VAL A 106 -5.23 -1.83 -5.10
CA VAL A 106 -6.70 -1.75 -5.27
C VAL A 106 -7.29 -0.61 -4.42
N THR A 107 -6.72 -0.36 -3.24
CA THR A 107 -7.14 0.77 -2.39
C THR A 107 -6.53 2.10 -2.84
N SER A 108 -5.35 2.08 -3.46
CA SER A 108 -4.60 3.28 -3.87
C SER A 108 -5.34 4.12 -4.90
N LEU A 109 -6.05 3.52 -5.86
CA LEU A 109 -6.84 4.28 -6.84
C LEU A 109 -7.87 5.19 -6.14
N CYS A 110 -8.68 4.60 -5.25
CA CYS A 110 -9.68 5.35 -4.50
C CYS A 110 -9.03 6.36 -3.54
N GLN A 111 -7.95 5.96 -2.86
CA GLN A 111 -7.19 6.81 -1.96
C GLN A 111 -6.63 8.05 -2.66
N ASN A 112 -5.97 7.90 -3.81
CA ASN A 112 -5.34 9.01 -4.52
C ASN A 112 -6.38 10.01 -5.06
N ILE A 113 -7.50 9.52 -5.61
CA ILE A 113 -8.60 10.40 -6.04
C ILE A 113 -9.22 11.14 -4.84
N TRP A 114 -9.43 10.43 -3.73
CA TRP A 114 -9.92 11.04 -2.48
C TRP A 114 -8.94 12.10 -1.95
N THR A 115 -7.64 11.83 -1.94
CA THR A 115 -6.61 12.78 -1.53
C THR A 115 -6.59 14.01 -2.44
N LEU A 116 -6.56 13.83 -3.76
CA LEU A 116 -6.60 14.93 -4.74
C LEU A 116 -7.85 15.82 -4.56
N ALA A 117 -9.01 15.21 -4.35
CA ALA A 117 -10.24 15.94 -4.04
C ALA A 117 -10.10 16.71 -2.71
N GLY A 118 -9.47 16.09 -1.71
CA GLY A 118 -9.18 16.68 -0.40
C GLY A 118 -8.26 17.91 -0.47
N LEU A 119 -7.26 17.90 -1.35
CA LEU A 119 -6.34 19.02 -1.55
C LEU A 119 -7.03 20.28 -2.10
N ARG A 120 -8.16 20.12 -2.79
CA ARG A 120 -8.88 21.23 -3.45
C ARG A 120 -10.28 21.49 -2.85
N LYS A 121 -10.69 20.78 -1.80
CA LYS A 121 -12.06 20.85 -1.26
C LYS A 121 -12.45 22.22 -0.72
N SER A 122 -11.49 23.02 -0.25
CA SER A 122 -11.75 24.39 0.23
C SER A 122 -11.92 25.40 -0.90
N GLU A 123 -11.40 25.10 -2.09
CA GLU A 123 -11.37 26.02 -3.23
C GLU A 123 -12.48 25.70 -4.26
N LEU A 124 -12.83 24.42 -4.41
CA LEU A 124 -13.70 23.94 -5.47
C LEU A 124 -14.90 23.16 -4.88
N PRO A 125 -16.16 23.64 -5.09
CA PRO A 125 -17.35 22.95 -4.61
C PRO A 125 -17.48 21.51 -5.11
N ASN A 126 -17.09 21.27 -6.37
CA ASN A 126 -17.10 19.93 -6.97
C ASN A 126 -16.09 19.00 -6.28
N ALA A 127 -14.91 19.51 -5.91
CA ALA A 127 -13.91 18.72 -5.19
C ALA A 127 -14.40 18.38 -3.77
N ALA A 128 -15.09 19.31 -3.10
CA ALA A 128 -15.71 19.05 -1.80
C ALA A 128 -16.79 17.97 -1.88
N LYS A 129 -17.64 18.02 -2.92
CA LYS A 129 -18.68 17.01 -3.15
C LYS A 129 -18.07 15.63 -3.43
N LEU A 130 -17.05 15.58 -4.28
CA LEU A 130 -16.34 14.35 -4.60
C LEU A 130 -15.64 13.76 -3.38
N TYR A 131 -14.95 14.58 -2.58
CA TYR A 131 -14.31 14.16 -1.34
C TYR A 131 -15.31 13.53 -0.36
N LYS A 132 -16.45 14.20 -0.12
CA LYS A 132 -17.51 13.67 0.76
C LYS A 132 -18.11 12.37 0.22
N PHE A 133 -18.37 12.31 -1.08
CA PHE A 133 -18.91 11.12 -1.74
C PHE A 133 -17.97 9.92 -1.62
N LEU A 134 -16.67 10.12 -1.84
CA LEU A 134 -15.68 9.05 -1.81
C LEU A 134 -15.27 8.65 -0.40
N SER A 135 -15.40 9.51 0.62
CA SER A 135 -14.87 9.24 1.97
C SER A 135 -15.39 7.93 2.56
N LEU A 136 -16.70 7.69 2.54
CA LEU A 136 -17.26 6.47 3.14
C LEU A 136 -16.93 5.20 2.33
N PRO A 137 -17.11 5.15 1.00
CA PRO A 137 -16.66 4.02 0.18
C PRO A 137 -15.16 3.73 0.33
N PHE A 138 -14.34 4.78 0.34
CA PHE A 138 -12.89 4.68 0.53
C PHE A 138 -12.58 4.03 1.88
N TYR A 139 -13.16 4.53 2.98
CA TYR A 139 -12.85 4.00 4.31
C TYR A 139 -13.27 2.54 4.45
N ALA A 140 -14.43 2.17 3.92
CA ALA A 140 -14.90 0.79 3.91
C ALA A 140 -13.97 -0.13 3.11
N LEU A 141 -13.63 0.26 1.88
CA LEU A 141 -12.72 -0.50 1.02
C LEU A 141 -11.32 -0.64 1.64
N TYR A 142 -10.78 0.46 2.16
CA TYR A 142 -9.48 0.47 2.82
C TYR A 142 -9.49 -0.44 4.05
N THR A 143 -10.52 -0.36 4.90
CA THR A 143 -10.65 -1.21 6.08
C THR A 143 -10.71 -2.69 5.66
N LEU A 144 -11.54 -3.05 4.68
CA LEU A 144 -11.67 -4.43 4.19
C LEU A 144 -10.32 -4.97 3.68
N MET A 145 -9.64 -4.23 2.82
CA MET A 145 -8.43 -4.73 2.17
C MET A 145 -7.20 -4.66 3.09
N ARG A 146 -7.02 -3.56 3.82
CA ARG A 146 -5.80 -3.29 4.60
C ARG A 146 -5.89 -3.71 6.06
N ALA A 147 -7.09 -3.74 6.65
CA ALA A 147 -7.31 -4.10 8.05
C ALA A 147 -7.92 -5.50 8.26
N PHE A 148 -8.41 -6.14 7.19
CA PHE A 148 -8.88 -7.53 7.26
C PHE A 148 -8.12 -8.47 6.31
N ALA A 149 -8.22 -8.27 4.99
CA ALA A 149 -7.61 -9.18 4.02
C ALA A 149 -6.07 -9.21 4.13
N GLY A 150 -5.44 -8.04 4.24
CA GLY A 150 -4.00 -7.88 4.43
C GLY A 150 -3.48 -8.62 5.68
N PRO A 151 -4.01 -8.34 6.89
CA PRO A 151 -3.61 -9.04 8.11
C PRO A 151 -3.84 -10.54 8.07
N LEU A 152 -4.96 -11.01 7.50
CA LEU A 152 -5.23 -12.44 7.36
C LEU A 152 -4.20 -13.11 6.44
N PHE A 153 -3.87 -12.49 5.31
CA PHE A 153 -2.85 -13.01 4.40
C PHE A 153 -1.46 -12.95 5.02
N PHE A 154 -1.13 -11.85 5.68
CA PHE A 154 0.12 -11.65 6.41
C PHE A 154 0.33 -12.71 7.50
N TYR A 155 -0.72 -13.07 8.24
CA TYR A 155 -0.66 -14.16 9.21
C TYR A 155 -0.27 -15.49 8.54
N LYS A 156 -0.91 -15.86 7.42
CA LYS A 156 -0.59 -17.07 6.67
C LYS A 156 0.86 -17.07 6.16
N MET A 157 1.29 -15.95 5.58
CA MET A 157 2.66 -15.75 5.10
C MET A 157 3.67 -15.90 6.24
N SER A 158 3.43 -15.23 7.37
CA SER A 158 4.32 -15.24 8.53
C SER A 158 4.41 -16.63 9.15
N ALA A 159 3.28 -17.32 9.33
CA ALA A 159 3.25 -18.69 9.83
C ALA A 159 4.05 -19.64 8.93
N TYR A 160 3.96 -19.48 7.60
CA TYR A 160 4.74 -20.28 6.67
C TYR A 160 6.25 -20.05 6.83
N TYR A 161 6.70 -18.80 6.84
CA TYR A 161 8.12 -18.48 6.99
C TYR A 161 8.68 -18.91 8.36
N LEU A 162 7.95 -18.64 9.44
CA LEU A 162 8.38 -19.01 10.79
C LEU A 162 8.36 -20.52 11.05
N SER A 163 7.59 -21.29 10.25
CA SER A 163 7.60 -22.76 10.35
C SER A 163 8.88 -23.42 9.84
N GLY A 164 9.77 -22.66 9.21
CA GLY A 164 11.02 -23.18 8.64
C GLY A 164 10.90 -23.76 7.23
N LYS A 165 9.69 -23.85 6.68
CA LYS A 165 9.43 -24.43 5.35
C LYS A 165 10.11 -23.71 4.18
N ALA A 166 10.57 -22.48 4.39
CA ALA A 166 11.25 -21.68 3.38
C ALA A 166 12.78 -21.67 3.55
N ASN A 167 13.33 -22.27 4.61
CA ASN A 167 14.72 -22.03 5.04
C ASN A 167 15.77 -22.50 4.04
N ASP A 168 15.41 -23.48 3.20
CA ASP A 168 16.30 -24.04 2.18
C ASP A 168 16.53 -23.06 1.01
N VAL A 169 15.64 -22.08 0.81
CA VAL A 169 15.69 -21.14 -0.32
C VAL A 169 15.60 -19.65 0.08
N ILE A 170 15.03 -19.35 1.24
CA ILE A 170 14.92 -18.00 1.81
C ILE A 170 15.64 -17.98 3.17
N PRO A 171 16.75 -17.24 3.31
CA PRO A 171 17.44 -17.13 4.59
C PRO A 171 16.53 -16.56 5.69
N ASN A 172 16.60 -17.15 6.89
CA ASN A 172 15.74 -16.77 8.03
C ASN A 172 15.78 -15.28 8.36
N TRP A 173 16.96 -14.66 8.28
CA TRP A 173 17.08 -13.23 8.58
C TRP A 173 16.30 -12.38 7.56
N VAL A 174 16.22 -12.82 6.30
CA VAL A 174 15.45 -12.12 5.25
C VAL A 174 13.96 -12.28 5.53
N SER A 175 13.48 -13.50 5.72
CA SER A 175 12.04 -13.75 5.93
C SER A 175 11.53 -13.09 7.22
N VAL A 176 12.31 -13.13 8.31
CA VAL A 176 12.01 -12.41 9.56
C VAL A 176 12.01 -10.90 9.34
N SER A 177 12.96 -10.36 8.58
CA SER A 177 12.98 -8.92 8.25
C SER A 177 11.73 -8.50 7.46
N TRP A 178 11.27 -9.31 6.49
CA TRP A 178 10.03 -9.05 5.76
C TRP A 178 8.81 -9.06 6.67
N ILE A 179 8.71 -10.03 7.59
CA ILE A 179 7.63 -10.10 8.56
C ILE A 179 7.56 -8.81 9.40
N ILE A 180 8.70 -8.36 9.93
CA ILE A 180 8.78 -7.14 10.75
C ILE A 180 8.36 -5.91 9.95
N VAL A 181 8.92 -5.74 8.75
CA VAL A 181 8.67 -4.57 7.91
C VAL A 181 7.21 -4.52 7.43
N VAL A 182 6.70 -5.63 6.90
CA VAL A 182 5.31 -5.72 6.41
C VAL A 182 4.32 -5.61 7.57
N GLY A 183 4.60 -6.25 8.71
CA GLY A 183 3.77 -6.16 9.90
C GLY A 183 3.68 -4.73 10.44
N GLY A 184 4.80 -4.01 10.48
CA GLY A 184 4.85 -2.60 10.84
C GLY A 184 4.02 -1.72 9.89
N ALA A 185 4.17 -1.92 8.58
CA ALA A 185 3.39 -1.18 7.57
C ALA A 185 1.88 -1.43 7.70
N ILE A 186 1.47 -2.68 7.92
CA ILE A 186 0.06 -3.03 8.18
C ILE A 186 -0.44 -2.36 9.46
N GLY A 187 0.31 -2.43 10.56
CA GLY A 187 -0.07 -1.81 11.83
C GLY A 187 -0.29 -0.31 11.71
N VAL A 188 0.64 0.40 11.06
CA VAL A 188 0.52 1.84 10.76
C VAL A 188 -0.70 2.14 9.88
N SER A 189 -0.93 1.31 8.86
CA SER A 189 -2.10 1.44 7.97
C SER A 189 -3.43 1.31 8.73
N ILE A 190 -3.53 0.36 9.66
CA ILE A 190 -4.70 0.17 10.53
C ILE A 190 -4.91 1.39 11.43
N LEU A 191 -3.87 1.87 12.12
CA LEU A 191 -3.95 3.05 12.97
C LEU A 191 -4.41 4.29 12.19
N TRP A 192 -3.88 4.46 10.98
CA TRP A 192 -4.23 5.57 10.11
C TRP A 192 -5.71 5.55 9.72
N ILE A 193 -6.25 4.41 9.28
CA ILE A 193 -7.67 4.34 8.92
C ILE A 193 -8.61 4.45 10.11
N LEU A 194 -8.22 3.92 11.28
CA LEU A 194 -8.98 4.10 12.52
C LEU A 194 -9.08 5.57 12.91
N ASN A 195 -7.99 6.33 12.80
CA ASN A 195 -8.03 7.77 13.04
C ASN A 195 -8.98 8.48 12.08
N ARG A 196 -9.01 8.10 10.79
CA ARG A 196 -9.95 8.65 9.80
C ARG A 196 -11.41 8.34 10.11
N TRP A 197 -11.72 7.15 10.60
CA TRP A 197 -13.07 6.81 11.07
C TRP A 197 -13.48 7.67 12.27
N ILE A 198 -12.57 7.86 13.23
CA ILE A 198 -12.81 8.71 14.41
C ILE A 198 -13.08 10.16 13.99
N GLU A 199 -12.28 10.72 13.07
CA GLU A 199 -12.48 12.07 12.52
C GLU A 199 -13.87 12.20 11.86
N LEU A 200 -14.26 11.25 11.01
CA LEU A 200 -15.56 11.26 10.34
C LEU A 200 -16.73 11.14 11.33
N HIS A 201 -16.58 10.32 12.38
CA HIS A 201 -17.58 10.20 13.43
C HIS A 201 -17.74 11.54 14.19
N LYS A 202 -16.62 12.17 14.57
CA LYS A 202 -16.64 13.49 15.23
C LYS A 202 -17.29 14.56 14.35
N GLU A 203 -17.01 14.59 13.05
CA GLU A 203 -17.63 15.55 12.13
C GLU A 203 -19.14 15.36 11.97
N LYS A 204 -19.63 14.12 11.98
CA LYS A 204 -21.06 13.81 11.84
C LYS A 204 -21.86 14.06 13.12
N PHE A 205 -21.35 13.60 14.26
CA PHE A 205 -22.08 13.65 15.53
C PHE A 205 -21.75 14.88 16.39
N GLY A 206 -20.56 15.45 16.27
CA GLY A 206 -20.22 16.72 16.95
C GLY A 206 -20.90 17.94 16.31
N ASN A 207 -21.28 17.85 15.03
CA ASN A 207 -22.09 18.88 14.37
C ASN A 207 -23.60 18.73 14.63
N SER A 208 -24.10 17.52 14.95
CA SER A 208 -25.51 17.37 15.34
C SER A 208 -25.77 17.98 16.72
N GLU A 209 -24.89 17.77 17.69
CA GLU A 209 -25.02 18.36 19.04
C GLU A 209 -24.96 19.90 19.05
N LYS A 210 -24.26 20.51 18.10
CA LYS A 210 -24.23 21.98 17.94
C LYS A 210 -25.42 22.55 17.16
N LYS A 211 -26.16 21.72 16.42
CA LYS A 211 -27.32 22.14 15.64
C LYS A 211 -28.63 22.01 16.42
N ASP A 212 -28.61 21.18 17.47
CA ASP A 212 -29.73 20.95 18.40
C ASP A 212 -29.66 21.82 19.67
N ARG A 213 -28.75 22.82 19.73
CA ARG A 213 -28.67 23.88 20.75
C ARG A 213 -28.83 25.24 20.10
#